data_AF-A0A962CA18-F1
#
_entry.id   AF-A0A962CA18-F1
#
_cell.length_a   1.000
_cell.length_b   1.000
_cell.length_c   1.000
_cell.angle_alpha   90.00
_cell.angle_beta   90.00
_cell.angle_gamma   90.00
#
_symmetry.space_group_name_H-M   'P 1'
#
loop_
_entity.id
_entity.type
_entity.pdbx_description
1 polymer ?
#
loop_
_entity_poly.entity_id
_entity_poly.type
_entity_poly.pdbx_seq_one_letter_code
_entity_poly.pdbx_strand_id
1 'polypeptide(L)'
;MQASADTPVGQEQQDWNRTFREAGLRGTAVIFDESGQRWLFHDRERAGHAYSPASTFKVFNAMAALDSDAIKDEFEVIRWDGKERQYPIWNRDHSLASGMKYSVVWFYQEMARRIGAGRMKGWLDKVGYGNHRIGGAIDMFWPGRL
;
A
#
# COMPACT_ATOMS: atom_id res chain seq x y z
N MET A 1 21.11 -10.64 7.85
CA MET A 1 20.16 -9.50 7.92
C MET A 1 19.29 -9.77 9.14
N GLN A 2 18.84 -8.75 9.87
CA GLN A 2 18.13 -8.92 11.14
C GLN A 2 16.72 -8.37 11.00
N ALA A 3 15.74 -9.08 11.58
CA ALA A 3 14.40 -8.56 11.76
C ALA A 3 14.45 -7.18 12.43
N SER A 4 13.59 -6.25 11.98
CA SER A 4 13.36 -4.99 12.67
C SER A 4 13.07 -5.25 14.16
N ALA A 5 13.64 -4.42 15.04
CA ALA A 5 13.41 -4.46 16.49
C ALA A 5 11.92 -4.35 16.86
N ASP A 6 11.08 -3.87 15.94
CA ASP A 6 9.63 -3.67 16.15
C ASP A 6 8.77 -4.87 15.70
N THR A 7 9.37 -5.96 15.21
CA THR A 7 8.59 -7.13 14.77
C THR A 7 7.99 -7.85 15.98
N PRO A 8 6.65 -7.97 16.11
CA PRO A 8 6.04 -8.62 17.26
C PRO A 8 6.51 -10.05 17.44
N VAL A 9 6.62 -10.54 18.68
CA VAL A 9 6.86 -11.96 18.95
C VAL A 9 5.59 -12.75 18.58
N GLY A 10 5.75 -13.93 17.99
CA GLY A 10 4.62 -14.77 17.64
C GLY A 10 5.02 -16.19 17.22
N GLN A 11 4.02 -16.96 16.83
CA GLN A 11 4.15 -18.39 16.56
C GLN A 11 4.28 -18.67 15.06
N GLU A 12 5.37 -19.34 14.67
CA GLU A 12 5.54 -19.88 13.32
C GLU A 12 4.55 -21.02 13.04
N GLN A 13 3.85 -20.94 11.92
CA GLN A 13 2.85 -21.90 11.48
C GLN A 13 3.47 -22.90 10.51
N GLN A 14 3.66 -24.14 10.96
CA GLN A 14 4.33 -25.18 10.16
C GLN A 14 3.59 -25.50 8.86
N ASP A 15 2.25 -25.48 8.90
CA ASP A 15 1.44 -25.74 7.71
C ASP A 15 1.63 -24.65 6.64
N TRP A 16 1.83 -23.40 7.03
CA TRP A 16 2.12 -22.30 6.09
C TRP A 16 3.52 -22.48 5.50
N ASN A 17 4.52 -22.83 6.32
CA ASN A 17 5.87 -23.13 5.84
C ASN A 17 5.86 -24.21 4.75
N ARG A 18 5.04 -25.25 4.91
CA ARG A 18 4.84 -26.28 3.89
C ARG A 18 4.21 -25.69 2.62
N THR A 19 3.12 -24.94 2.73
CA THR A 19 2.42 -24.34 1.58
C THR A 19 3.33 -23.45 0.73
N PHE A 20 4.08 -22.54 1.35
CA PHE A 20 5.00 -21.66 0.61
C PHE A 20 6.13 -22.45 -0.07
N ARG A 21 6.68 -23.46 0.62
CA ARG A 21 7.72 -24.34 0.06
C ARG A 21 7.21 -25.15 -1.13
N GLU A 22 6.03 -25.74 -1.04
CA GLU A 22 5.42 -26.53 -2.13
C GLU A 22 5.07 -25.66 -3.34
N ALA A 23 4.70 -24.40 -3.11
CA ALA A 23 4.49 -23.42 -4.18
C ALA A 23 5.81 -22.89 -4.79
N GLY A 24 6.98 -23.26 -4.25
CA GLY A 24 8.28 -22.74 -4.69
C GLY A 24 8.47 -21.24 -4.41
N LEU A 25 7.74 -20.68 -3.45
CA LEU A 25 7.73 -19.25 -3.14
C LEU A 25 8.62 -18.95 -1.92
N ARG A 26 9.30 -17.81 -1.99
CA ARG A 26 9.92 -17.17 -0.81
C ARG A 26 9.07 -15.96 -0.43
N GLY A 27 8.32 -16.08 0.65
CA GLY A 27 7.38 -15.06 1.10
C GLY A 27 7.28 -15.03 2.62
N THR A 28 6.40 -14.18 3.11
CA THR A 28 6.03 -14.15 4.53
C THR A 28 4.52 -13.99 4.62
N ALA A 29 3.93 -14.55 5.67
CA ALA A 29 2.54 -14.31 6.03
C ALA A 29 2.48 -13.91 7.49
N VAL A 30 1.64 -12.93 7.81
CA VAL A 30 1.45 -12.41 9.16
C VAL A 30 -0.04 -12.32 9.41
N ILE A 31 -0.50 -12.91 10.51
CA ILE A 31 -1.86 -12.76 10.99
C ILE A 31 -1.80 -12.36 12.46
N PHE A 32 -2.57 -11.34 12.82
CA PHE A 32 -2.92 -11.09 14.21
C PHE A 32 -4.27 -11.74 14.50
N ASP A 33 -4.28 -12.73 15.39
CA ASP A 33 -5.49 -13.35 15.91
C ASP A 33 -6.00 -12.51 17.08
N GLU A 34 -7.03 -11.70 16.82
CA GLU A 34 -7.62 -10.79 17.82
C GLU A 34 -8.26 -11.54 18.99
N SER A 35 -8.82 -12.73 18.76
CA SER A 35 -9.43 -13.54 19.83
C SER A 35 -8.37 -14.07 20.79
N GLY A 36 -7.29 -14.61 20.22
CA GLY A 36 -6.15 -15.14 20.98
C GLY A 36 -5.12 -14.10 21.40
N GLN A 37 -5.25 -12.84 20.98
CA GLN A 37 -4.28 -11.75 21.17
C GLN A 37 -2.85 -12.16 20.82
N ARG A 38 -2.67 -12.85 19.68
CA ARG A 38 -1.39 -13.45 19.29
C ARG A 38 -1.06 -13.25 17.82
N TRP A 39 0.24 -13.16 17.54
CA TRP A 39 0.76 -13.08 16.19
C TRP A 39 1.12 -14.48 15.68
N LEU A 40 0.72 -14.76 14.44
CA LEU A 40 1.02 -15.99 13.72
C LEU A 40 1.83 -15.64 12.47
N PHE A 41 2.88 -16.42 12.21
CA PHE A 41 3.85 -16.12 11.16
C PHE A 41 4.09 -17.29 10.21
N HIS A 42 4.42 -16.94 8.98
CA HIS A 42 5.35 -17.69 8.13
C HIS A 42 6.55 -16.78 7.88
N ASP A 43 7.75 -17.19 8.24
CA ASP A 43 8.99 -16.42 8.05
C ASP A 43 8.91 -15.05 8.74
N ARG A 44 8.91 -15.07 10.09
CA ARG A 44 8.89 -13.87 10.93
C ARG A 44 10.10 -12.97 10.68
N GLU A 45 11.25 -13.53 10.31
CA GLU A 45 12.42 -12.72 9.98
C GLU A 45 12.12 -11.83 8.78
N ARG A 46 11.60 -12.39 7.69
CA ARG A 46 11.16 -11.62 6.51
C ARG A 46 10.01 -10.68 6.82
N ALA A 47 9.07 -11.04 7.71
CA ALA A 47 8.01 -10.15 8.16
C ALA A 47 8.55 -8.83 8.75
N GLY A 48 9.72 -8.88 9.38
CA GLY A 48 10.41 -7.71 9.91
C GLY A 48 11.16 -6.85 8.89
N HIS A 49 11.12 -7.20 7.60
CA HIS A 49 11.80 -6.46 6.54
C HIS A 49 10.85 -5.51 5.81
N ALA A 50 11.27 -4.25 5.65
CA ALA A 50 10.52 -3.26 4.91
C ALA A 50 10.63 -3.48 3.38
N TYR A 51 9.48 -3.40 2.70
CA TYR A 51 9.38 -3.43 1.24
C TYR A 51 8.67 -2.17 0.75
N SER A 52 8.79 -1.87 -0.55
CA SER A 52 7.91 -0.89 -1.17
C SER A 52 6.45 -1.31 -0.99
N PRO A 53 5.55 -0.42 -0.55
CA PRO A 53 4.14 -0.77 -0.42
C PRO A 53 3.50 -1.04 -1.79
N ALA A 54 4.06 -0.52 -2.88
CA ALA A 54 3.45 -0.58 -4.20
C ALA A 54 1.98 -0.13 -4.11
N SER A 55 1.05 -0.92 -4.66
CA SER A 55 -0.36 -0.57 -4.67
C SER A 55 -1.07 -0.69 -3.32
N THR A 56 -0.48 -1.28 -2.28
CA THR A 56 -1.10 -1.27 -0.94
C THR A 56 -1.16 0.14 -0.35
N PHE A 57 -0.27 1.04 -0.81
CA PHE A 57 -0.28 2.46 -0.44
C PHE A 57 -1.58 3.20 -0.80
N LYS A 58 -2.36 2.67 -1.75
CA LYS A 58 -3.63 3.28 -2.17
C LYS A 58 -4.61 3.46 -1.01
N VAL A 59 -4.59 2.57 -0.01
CA VAL A 59 -5.41 2.70 1.20
C VAL A 59 -5.08 3.99 1.95
N PHE A 60 -3.80 4.24 2.21
CA PHE A 60 -3.33 5.46 2.87
C PHE A 60 -3.59 6.71 2.01
N ASN A 61 -3.28 6.63 0.71
CA ASN A 61 -3.49 7.74 -0.21
C ASN A 61 -4.98 8.15 -0.31
N ALA A 62 -5.91 7.18 -0.32
CA ALA A 62 -7.35 7.46 -0.28
C ALA A 62 -7.76 8.22 1.00
N MET A 63 -7.28 7.78 2.18
CA MET A 63 -7.57 8.46 3.45
C MET A 63 -7.02 9.89 3.46
N ALA A 64 -5.76 10.07 3.03
CA ALA A 64 -5.14 11.39 2.93
C ALA A 64 -5.84 12.29 1.89
N ALA A 65 -6.35 11.72 0.79
CA ALA A 65 -7.07 12.47 -0.23
C ALA A 65 -8.41 13.02 0.29
N LEU A 66 -9.18 12.19 0.99
CA LEU A 66 -10.45 12.58 1.59
C LEU A 66 -10.27 13.63 2.68
N ASP A 67 -9.33 13.41 3.60
CA ASP A 67 -9.08 14.35 4.70
C ASP A 67 -8.58 15.73 4.22
N SER A 68 -7.84 15.75 3.11
CA SER A 68 -7.25 16.97 2.56
C SER A 68 -8.12 17.67 1.50
N ASP A 69 -9.38 17.25 1.34
CA ASP A 69 -10.31 17.73 0.30
C ASP A 69 -9.73 17.62 -1.13
N ALA A 70 -8.76 16.72 -1.35
CA ALA A 70 -8.22 16.45 -2.69
C ALA A 70 -9.23 15.72 -3.58
N ILE A 71 -10.18 15.04 -2.94
CA ILE A 71 -11.38 14.49 -3.54
C ILE A 71 -12.52 14.63 -2.54
N LYS A 72 -13.69 15.02 -3.01
CA LYS A 72 -14.85 15.32 -2.17
C LYS A 72 -15.35 14.11 -1.40
N ASP A 73 -15.55 13.00 -2.10
CA ASP A 73 -16.15 11.77 -1.60
C ASP A 73 -15.81 10.60 -2.53
N GLU A 74 -16.30 9.40 -2.20
CA GLU A 74 -16.09 8.19 -3.00
C GLU A 74 -16.80 8.19 -4.37
N PHE A 75 -17.70 9.15 -4.60
CA PHE A 75 -18.50 9.28 -5.81
C PHE A 75 -17.93 10.30 -6.81
N GLU A 76 -17.04 11.21 -6.37
CA GLU A 76 -16.35 12.11 -7.30
C GLU A 76 -15.60 11.30 -8.38
N VAL A 77 -15.82 11.70 -9.63
CA VAL A 77 -15.23 11.07 -10.80
C VAL A 77 -14.09 11.92 -11.33
N ILE A 78 -12.93 11.31 -11.44
CA ILE A 78 -11.76 11.87 -12.11
C ILE A 78 -11.78 11.39 -13.57
N ARG A 79 -11.84 12.35 -14.49
CA ARG A 79 -11.90 12.08 -15.91
C ARG A 79 -10.59 11.51 -16.42
N TRP A 80 -10.67 10.53 -17.31
CA TRP A 80 -9.52 10.00 -18.02
C TRP A 80 -8.94 11.07 -18.94
N ASP A 81 -7.61 11.14 -18.99
CA ASP A 81 -6.86 12.11 -19.79
C ASP A 81 -6.75 11.74 -21.28
N GLY A 82 -7.43 10.67 -21.71
CA GLY A 82 -7.38 10.18 -23.08
C GLY A 82 -6.07 9.46 -23.45
N LYS A 83 -5.12 9.32 -22.51
CA LYS A 83 -3.85 8.61 -22.78
C LYS A 83 -4.04 7.12 -22.56
N GLU A 84 -3.84 6.35 -23.62
CA GLU A 84 -3.92 4.90 -23.56
C GLU A 84 -2.81 4.32 -22.67
N ARG A 85 -3.20 3.44 -21.75
CA ARG A 85 -2.31 2.74 -20.81
C ARG A 85 -2.45 1.24 -20.99
N GLN A 86 -1.45 0.51 -20.49
CA GLN A 86 -1.29 -0.94 -20.67
C GLN A 86 -2.49 -1.80 -20.26
N TYR A 87 -3.33 -1.32 -19.34
CA TYR A 87 -4.53 -2.05 -18.91
C TYR A 87 -5.76 -1.35 -19.46
N PRO A 88 -6.58 -2.02 -20.30
CA PRO A 88 -7.79 -1.42 -20.86
C PRO A 88 -8.73 -0.86 -19.80
N ILE A 89 -8.80 -1.50 -18.63
CA ILE A 89 -9.65 -1.06 -17.52
C ILE A 89 -9.24 0.27 -16.90
N TRP A 90 -7.99 0.73 -17.14
CA TRP A 90 -7.49 2.04 -16.71
C TRP A 90 -7.86 3.18 -17.67
N ASN A 91 -8.29 2.86 -18.89
CA ASN A 91 -8.51 3.83 -19.97
C ASN A 91 -9.96 4.32 -19.96
N ARG A 92 -10.41 4.78 -18.80
CA ARG A 92 -11.76 5.30 -18.56
C ARG A 92 -11.79 6.15 -17.30
N ASP A 93 -12.87 6.88 -17.11
CA ASP A 93 -13.10 7.64 -15.89
C ASP A 93 -13.16 6.73 -14.66
N HIS A 94 -12.68 7.23 -13.53
CA HIS A 94 -12.64 6.49 -12.28
C HIS A 94 -13.07 7.33 -11.10
N SER A 95 -13.72 6.69 -10.12
CA SER A 95 -13.86 7.17 -8.74
C SER A 95 -12.87 6.45 -7.80
N LEU A 96 -12.79 6.85 -6.53
CA LEU A 96 -11.96 6.17 -5.50
C LEU A 96 -12.21 4.66 -5.47
N ALA A 97 -13.48 4.24 -5.46
CA ALA A 97 -13.88 2.83 -5.39
C ALA A 97 -13.36 2.03 -6.60
N SER A 98 -13.58 2.55 -7.80
CA SER A 98 -13.10 1.88 -9.02
C SER A 98 -11.57 1.94 -9.17
N GLY A 99 -10.95 3.06 -8.75
CA GLY A 99 -9.51 3.23 -8.72
C GLY A 99 -8.84 2.21 -7.80
N MET A 100 -9.42 1.98 -6.62
CA MET A 100 -8.96 0.97 -5.67
C MET A 100 -9.12 -0.44 -6.24
N LYS A 101 -10.33 -0.79 -6.69
CA LYS A 101 -10.69 -2.13 -7.20
C LYS A 101 -9.80 -2.58 -8.35
N TYR A 102 -9.50 -1.68 -9.28
CA TYR A 102 -8.69 -1.97 -10.47
C TYR A 102 -7.24 -1.52 -10.34
N SER A 103 -6.82 -1.14 -9.13
CA SER A 103 -5.46 -0.69 -8.80
C SER A 103 -4.94 0.39 -9.77
N VAL A 104 -5.81 1.33 -10.17
CA VAL A 104 -5.55 2.33 -11.21
C VAL A 104 -4.48 3.30 -10.75
N VAL A 105 -3.25 3.14 -11.25
CA VAL A 105 -2.10 3.90 -10.75
C VAL A 105 -2.28 5.40 -11.02
N TRP A 106 -2.67 5.78 -12.24
CA TRP A 106 -2.77 7.18 -12.62
C TRP A 106 -3.78 7.97 -11.77
N PHE A 107 -4.85 7.31 -11.31
CA PHE A 107 -5.86 7.92 -10.43
C PHE A 107 -5.22 8.31 -9.10
N TYR A 108 -4.46 7.41 -8.48
CA TYR A 108 -3.80 7.69 -7.21
C TYR A 108 -2.57 8.59 -7.34
N GLN A 109 -1.98 8.66 -8.53
CA GLN A 109 -1.01 9.69 -8.90
C GLN A 109 -1.67 11.08 -8.89
N GLU A 110 -2.88 11.19 -9.44
CA GLU A 110 -3.64 12.43 -9.40
C GLU A 110 -4.00 12.83 -7.97
N MET A 111 -4.46 11.88 -7.15
CA MET A 111 -4.71 12.14 -5.72
C MET A 111 -3.46 12.66 -5.00
N ALA A 112 -2.31 12.03 -5.21
CA ALA A 112 -1.06 12.48 -4.58
C ALA A 112 -0.65 13.89 -5.01
N ARG A 113 -0.86 14.25 -6.30
CA ARG A 113 -0.62 15.62 -6.79
C ARG A 113 -1.57 16.63 -6.15
N ARG A 114 -2.86 16.32 -6.04
CA ARG A 114 -3.85 17.18 -5.38
C ARG A 114 -3.59 17.36 -3.88
N ILE A 115 -3.19 16.30 -3.19
CA ILE A 115 -2.77 16.36 -1.77
C ILE A 115 -1.53 17.27 -1.64
N GLY A 116 -0.53 17.06 -2.51
CA GLY A 116 0.73 17.78 -2.49
C GLY A 116 1.72 17.27 -1.44
N ALA A 117 3.01 17.54 -1.66
CA ALA A 117 4.10 16.93 -0.89
C ALA A 117 4.09 17.28 0.61
N GLY A 118 3.80 18.54 0.96
CA GLY A 118 3.78 18.99 2.36
C GLY A 118 2.72 18.27 3.20
N ARG A 119 1.48 18.21 2.70
CA ARG A 119 0.38 17.51 3.39
C ARG A 119 0.60 16.01 3.44
N MET A 120 1.05 15.41 2.34
CA MET A 120 1.38 13.98 2.31
C MET A 120 2.47 13.63 3.33
N LYS A 121 3.53 14.45 3.43
CA LYS A 121 4.60 14.24 4.42
C LYS A 121 4.07 14.37 5.83
N GLY A 122 3.28 15.40 6.11
CA GLY A 122 2.65 15.60 7.41
C GLY A 122 1.79 14.39 7.82
N TRP A 123 1.03 13.81 6.89
CA TRP A 123 0.25 12.60 7.15
C TRP A 123 1.11 11.37 7.41
N LEU A 124 2.16 11.14 6.61
CA LEU A 124 3.07 10.00 6.80
C LEU A 124 3.74 10.05 8.18
N ASP A 125 4.19 11.23 8.60
CA ASP A 125 4.82 11.47 9.90
C ASP A 125 3.81 11.26 11.04
N LYS A 126 2.61 11.81 10.90
CA LYS A 126 1.57 11.77 11.93
C LYS A 126 1.11 10.34 12.23
N VAL A 127 0.96 9.48 11.23
CA VAL A 127 0.51 8.09 11.44
C VAL A 127 1.65 7.09 11.62
N GLY A 128 2.89 7.50 11.40
CA GLY A 128 4.03 6.62 11.47
C GLY A 128 4.14 5.61 10.31
N TYR A 129 3.73 5.97 9.08
CA TYR A 129 3.64 4.99 7.97
C TYR A 129 5.00 4.57 7.41
N GLY A 130 5.51 3.41 7.84
CA GLY A 130 6.76 2.84 7.34
C GLY A 130 7.96 3.74 7.63
N ASN A 131 8.74 4.11 6.60
CA ASN A 131 9.92 4.96 6.75
C ASN A 131 9.67 6.46 6.52
N HIS A 132 8.43 6.85 6.21
CA HIS A 132 7.96 8.24 6.05
C HIS A 132 8.63 9.04 4.92
N ARG A 133 9.38 8.38 4.03
CA ARG A 133 10.15 9.06 2.99
C ARG A 133 9.32 9.26 1.72
N ILE A 134 9.05 10.52 1.41
CA ILE A 134 8.66 10.95 0.06
C ILE A 134 9.95 11.36 -0.63
N GLY A 135 10.55 10.44 -1.39
CA GLY A 135 11.85 10.67 -2.03
C GLY A 135 11.76 11.63 -3.21
N GLY A 136 11.39 11.09 -4.38
CA GLY A 136 11.32 11.83 -5.64
C GLY A 136 9.98 12.55 -5.84
N ALA A 137 9.43 12.46 -7.06
CA ALA A 137 8.16 13.08 -7.40
C ALA A 137 7.02 12.57 -6.50
N ILE A 138 6.10 13.48 -6.15
CA ILE A 138 4.99 13.21 -5.24
C ILE A 138 4.07 12.10 -5.73
N ASP A 139 4.08 11.78 -7.02
CA ASP A 139 3.28 10.75 -7.66
C ASP A 139 4.06 9.47 -7.99
N MET A 140 5.30 9.33 -7.52
CA MET A 140 6.19 8.21 -7.87
C MET A 140 6.89 7.55 -6.66
N PHE A 141 6.61 7.95 -5.42
CA PHE A 141 7.35 7.44 -4.26
C PHE A 141 6.89 6.05 -3.78
N TRP A 142 5.65 5.64 -4.04
CA TRP A 142 5.08 4.36 -3.58
C TRP A 142 5.05 3.19 -4.57
N PRO A 143 5.04 3.34 -5.92
CA PRO A 143 4.84 2.20 -6.83
C PRO A 143 5.93 1.12 -6.74
N GLY A 144 7.03 1.38 -6.03
CA GLY A 144 8.28 0.60 -6.12
C GLY A 144 9.05 1.04 -7.36
N ARG A 145 10.37 1.17 -7.22
CA ARG A 145 11.21 1.20 -8.42
C ARG A 145 11.15 -0.20 -9.05
N LEU A 146 10.98 -0.26 -10.38
CA LEU A 146 11.56 -1.33 -11.18
C LEU A 146 13.08 -1.26 -11.04
#